data_AF-A0A5K1GUA4-F1
#
_entry.id   AF-A0A5K1GUA4-F1
#
_cell.length_a   1.000
_cell.length_b   1.000
_cell.length_c   1.000
_cell.angle_alpha   90.00
_cell.angle_beta   90.00
_cell.angle_gamma   90.00
#
_symmetry.space_group_name_H-M   'P 1'
#
loop_
_entity.id
_entity.type
_entity.pdbx_description
1 polymer ?
#
loop_
_entity_poly.entity_id
_entity_poly.type
_entity_poly.pdbx_seq_one_letter_code
_entity_poly.pdbx_strand_id
1 'polypeptide(L)'
;MGELSSSTILDNPLSICPPTQFRTIHDLYSSMQKKLTKRKRKITKRVKLIGLVKKLSSAGLILACTAVGVFLALHGCAGVLAAPLALPGFCTKMVMKLKRLRAFRTNFLNTLSAQLDAAARAAYILIRDFHTMSRLVIRLHDEIEHNRAVIKICLRNRERHTLQEILRELRLSRGGFVEQLNELEEHVYLCFLTIVT
;
A
#
# COMPACT_ATOMS: atom_id res chain seq x y z
N MET A 1 -58.39 4.23 0.04
CA MET A 1 -57.40 3.56 -0.84
C MET A 1 -56.62 4.66 -1.57
N GLY A 2 -55.62 5.27 -0.93
CA GLY A 2 -54.99 6.48 -1.49
C GLY A 2 -53.69 6.91 -0.83
N GLU A 3 -52.93 5.98 -0.23
CA GLU A 3 -51.68 6.30 0.50
C GLU A 3 -50.50 5.37 0.13
N LEU A 4 -50.54 4.69 -1.02
CA LEU A 4 -49.40 3.89 -1.52
C LEU A 4 -48.71 4.49 -2.77
N SER A 5 -49.12 5.67 -3.21
CA SER A 5 -48.51 6.36 -4.37
C SER A 5 -47.46 7.42 -3.99
N SER A 6 -47.21 7.63 -2.70
CA SER A 6 -46.35 8.71 -2.18
C SER A 6 -45.00 8.25 -1.62
N SER A 7 -44.73 6.95 -1.53
CA SER A 7 -43.36 6.46 -1.48
C SER A 7 -42.81 6.51 -2.89
N THR A 8 -42.27 7.68 -3.24
CA THR A 8 -40.99 7.81 -3.93
C THR A 8 -40.40 6.46 -4.29
N ILE A 9 -40.38 6.15 -5.58
CA ILE A 9 -39.53 5.10 -6.15
C ILE A 9 -38.12 5.37 -5.61
N LEU A 10 -37.75 4.72 -4.50
CA LEU A 10 -36.57 5.02 -3.71
C LEU A 10 -35.37 5.08 -4.67
N ASP A 11 -34.70 6.22 -4.71
CA ASP A 11 -33.51 6.37 -5.53
C ASP A 11 -32.52 5.28 -5.17
N ASN A 12 -31.85 4.73 -6.19
CA ASN A 12 -30.94 3.64 -5.99
C ASN A 12 -29.86 4.08 -4.99
N PRO A 13 -29.78 3.46 -3.79
CA PRO A 13 -28.87 3.89 -2.74
C PRO A 13 -27.41 3.76 -3.17
N LEU A 14 -27.11 2.90 -4.15
CA LEU A 14 -25.77 2.74 -4.74
C LEU A 14 -25.44 3.84 -5.74
N SER A 15 -26.42 4.64 -6.20
CA SER A 15 -26.14 5.82 -7.03
C SER A 15 -25.39 6.92 -6.27
N ILE A 16 -25.35 6.87 -4.93
CA ILE A 16 -24.54 7.77 -4.08
C ILE A 16 -23.04 7.55 -4.31
N CYS A 17 -22.63 6.33 -4.65
CA CYS A 17 -21.24 5.97 -4.93
C CYS A 17 -21.08 5.47 -6.37
N PRO A 18 -21.04 6.39 -7.36
CA PRO A 18 -20.90 6.00 -8.74
C PRO A 18 -19.60 5.18 -8.94
N PRO A 19 -19.60 4.19 -9.84
CA PRO A 19 -18.43 3.35 -10.13
C PRO A 19 -17.14 4.12 -10.45
N THR A 20 -17.27 5.37 -10.90
CA THR A 20 -16.17 6.30 -11.13
C THR A 20 -15.37 6.63 -9.88
N GLN A 21 -15.98 6.71 -8.70
CA GLN A 21 -15.28 6.98 -7.43
C GLN A 21 -14.33 5.83 -7.07
N PHE A 22 -14.77 4.58 -7.24
CA PHE A 22 -13.90 3.40 -7.06
C PHE A 22 -12.71 3.42 -8.00
N ARG A 23 -12.91 3.83 -9.26
CA ARG A 23 -11.82 3.98 -10.24
C ARG A 23 -10.81 5.04 -9.79
N THR A 24 -11.26 6.20 -9.32
CA THR A 24 -10.37 7.26 -8.82
C THR A 24 -9.55 6.80 -7.63
N ILE A 25 -10.17 6.13 -6.66
CA ILE A 25 -9.49 5.57 -5.48
C ILE A 25 -8.47 4.51 -5.91
N HIS A 26 -8.88 3.59 -6.78
CA HIS A 26 -8.00 2.57 -7.35
C HIS A 26 -6.77 3.21 -8.04
N ASP A 27 -6.96 4.24 -8.85
CA ASP A 27 -5.87 4.91 -9.57
C ASP A 27 -4.90 5.61 -8.61
N LEU A 28 -5.40 6.22 -7.55
CA LEU A 28 -4.61 6.81 -6.48
C LEU A 28 -3.73 5.75 -5.80
N TYR A 29 -4.33 4.64 -5.37
CA TYR A 29 -3.59 3.54 -4.72
C TYR A 29 -2.61 2.86 -5.68
N SER A 30 -2.97 2.66 -6.94
CA SER A 30 -2.08 2.11 -7.98
C SER A 30 -0.86 3.01 -8.21
N SER A 31 -1.08 4.32 -8.29
CA SER A 31 0.01 5.32 -8.39
C SER A 31 0.91 5.28 -7.16
N MET A 32 0.34 5.20 -5.95
CA MET A 32 1.09 5.08 -4.71
C MET A 32 1.91 3.79 -4.66
N GLN A 33 1.31 2.65 -5.01
CA GLN A 33 1.97 1.35 -5.05
C GLN A 33 3.17 1.35 -6.01
N LYS A 34 3.01 1.93 -7.21
CA LYS A 34 4.11 2.12 -8.17
C LYS A 34 5.24 2.95 -7.56
N LYS A 35 4.93 4.06 -6.88
CA LYS A 35 5.92 4.92 -6.19
C LYS A 35 6.64 4.17 -5.08
N LEU A 36 5.91 3.42 -4.24
CA LEU A 36 6.46 2.62 -3.15
C LEU A 36 7.42 1.55 -3.69
N THR A 37 7.00 0.81 -4.71
CA THR A 37 7.80 -0.23 -5.37
C THR A 37 9.09 0.34 -5.97
N LYS A 38 8.99 1.50 -6.64
CA LYS A 38 10.15 2.23 -7.18
C LYS A 38 11.12 2.65 -6.07
N ARG A 39 10.61 3.20 -4.96
CA ARG A 39 11.42 3.60 -3.79
C ARG A 39 12.08 2.39 -3.11
N LYS A 40 11.34 1.30 -2.90
CA LYS A 40 11.86 0.01 -2.39
C LYS A 40 13.02 -0.47 -3.24
N ARG A 41 12.86 -0.56 -4.57
CA ARG A 41 13.93 -0.95 -5.50
C ARG A 41 15.17 -0.07 -5.35
N LYS A 42 15.01 1.25 -5.20
CA LYS A 42 16.13 2.18 -4.98
C LYS A 42 16.86 1.93 -3.66
N ILE A 43 16.14 1.65 -2.58
CA ILE A 43 16.72 1.35 -1.27
C ILE A 43 17.43 -0.01 -1.27
N THR A 44 16.81 -1.06 -1.82
CA THR A 44 17.44 -2.38 -1.95
C THR A 44 18.76 -2.29 -2.71
N LYS A 45 18.81 -1.51 -3.81
CA LYS A 45 20.06 -1.25 -4.54
C LYS A 45 21.12 -0.57 -3.66
N ARG A 46 20.74 0.43 -2.87
CA ARG A 46 21.66 1.13 -1.94
C ARG A 46 22.18 0.23 -0.84
N VAL A 47 21.32 -0.61 -0.24
CA VAL A 47 21.71 -1.58 0.78
C VAL A 47 22.71 -2.59 0.21
N LYS A 48 22.45 -3.12 -1.00
CA LYS A 48 23.38 -4.02 -1.70
C LYS A 48 24.74 -3.35 -1.96
N LEU A 49 24.75 -2.10 -2.43
CA LEU A 49 25.98 -1.34 -2.67
C LEU A 49 26.78 -1.11 -1.37
N ILE A 50 26.11 -0.71 -0.28
CA ILE A 50 26.75 -0.55 1.03
C ILE A 50 27.34 -1.89 1.51
N GLY A 51 26.64 -3.01 1.28
CA GLY A 51 27.13 -4.34 1.57
C GLY A 51 28.40 -4.69 0.80
N LEU A 52 28.44 -4.40 -0.51
CA LEU A 52 29.62 -4.63 -1.35
C LEU A 52 30.81 -3.75 -0.90
N VAL A 53 30.58 -2.46 -0.64
CA VAL A 53 31.61 -1.54 -0.13
C VAL A 53 32.12 -2.00 1.24
N LYS A 54 31.26 -2.51 2.14
CA LYS A 54 31.70 -3.09 3.42
C LYS A 54 32.63 -4.29 3.22
N LYS A 55 32.37 -5.14 2.23
CA LYS A 55 33.25 -6.29 1.91
C LYS A 55 34.63 -5.85 1.42
N LEU A 56 34.74 -4.72 0.71
CA LEU A 56 36.02 -4.19 0.22
C LEU A 56 36.74 -3.27 1.21
N SER A 57 36.01 -2.49 2.04
CA SER A 57 36.63 -1.45 2.89
C SER A 57 37.24 -1.97 4.19
N SER A 58 37.01 -3.23 4.58
CA SER A 58 37.66 -3.81 5.76
C SER A 58 39.17 -3.92 5.58
N ALA A 59 39.64 -4.22 4.37
CA ALA A 59 41.07 -4.34 4.05
C ALA A 59 41.74 -2.96 3.85
N GLY A 60 41.11 -2.07 3.07
CA GLY A 60 41.74 -0.79 2.68
C GLY A 60 41.93 0.21 3.82
N LEU A 61 41.03 0.22 4.82
CA LEU A 61 41.15 1.15 5.95
C LEU A 61 42.32 0.79 6.88
N ILE A 62 42.61 -0.51 7.04
CA ILE A 62 43.74 -0.99 7.84
C ILE A 62 45.06 -0.69 7.11
N LEU A 63 45.10 -0.90 5.80
CA LEU A 63 46.27 -0.62 4.97
C LEU A 63 46.63 0.87 4.94
N ALA A 64 45.63 1.76 4.86
CA ALA A 64 45.86 3.21 4.85
C ALA A 64 46.36 3.74 6.21
N CYS A 65 45.81 3.26 7.33
CA CYS A 65 46.25 3.66 8.67
C CYS A 65 47.67 3.16 8.99
N THR A 66 48.03 1.97 8.52
CA THR A 66 49.40 1.43 8.69
C THR A 66 50.42 2.18 7.85
N ALA A 67 50.09 2.52 6.59
CA ALA A 67 50.97 3.31 5.71
C ALA A 67 51.29 4.71 6.27
N VAL A 68 50.29 5.41 6.82
CA VAL A 68 50.50 6.73 7.45
C VAL A 68 51.39 6.62 8.70
N GLY A 69 51.23 5.56 9.50
CA GLY A 69 52.07 5.31 10.66
C GLY A 69 53.55 5.08 10.29
N VAL A 70 53.81 4.30 9.23
CA VAL A 70 55.17 4.02 8.75
C VAL A 70 55.82 5.27 8.15
N PHE A 71 55.07 6.06 7.38
CA PHE A 71 55.58 7.31 6.80
C PHE A 71 56.00 8.32 7.88
N LEU A 72 55.18 8.47 8.93
CA LEU A 72 55.50 9.34 10.08
C LEU A 72 56.72 8.85 10.88
N ALA A 73 56.88 7.53 11.04
CA ALA A 73 58.03 6.94 11.72
C ALA A 73 59.33 7.11 10.91
N LEU A 74 59.26 6.96 9.59
CA LEU A 74 60.43 7.03 8.70
C LEU A 74 60.94 8.47 8.49
N HIS A 75 60.02 9.43 8.38
CA HIS A 75 60.39 10.83 8.14
C HIS A 75 60.74 11.62 9.40
N GLY A 76 60.64 11.01 10.59
CA GLY A 76 61.19 11.59 11.82
C GLY A 76 60.77 13.04 12.05
N CYS A 77 59.47 13.36 11.93
CA CYS A 77 58.96 14.67 12.36
C CYS A 77 59.10 14.77 13.89
N ALA A 78 60.28 15.20 14.34
CA ALA A 78 60.74 15.30 15.71
C ALA A 78 60.16 16.51 16.46
N GLY A 79 58.86 16.76 16.28
CA GLY A 79 58.14 17.80 17.00
C GLY A 79 56.94 17.21 17.74
N VAL A 80 56.94 17.37 19.06
CA VAL A 80 55.84 17.12 20.02
C VAL A 80 55.96 15.83 20.83
N LEU A 81 56.75 15.93 21.90
CA LEU A 81 56.87 15.01 23.02
C LEU A 81 55.56 14.77 23.82
N ALA A 82 54.42 15.36 23.42
CA ALA A 82 53.10 15.13 24.03
C ALA A 82 52.08 14.42 23.10
N ALA A 83 52.43 14.16 21.84
CA ALA A 83 51.53 13.62 20.82
C ALA A 83 51.46 12.08 20.68
N PRO A 84 52.43 11.24 21.15
CA PRO A 84 52.41 9.79 20.86
C PRO A 84 51.17 9.05 21.35
N LEU A 85 50.49 9.56 22.38
CA LEU A 85 49.29 8.92 22.95
C LEU A 85 47.97 9.42 22.34
N ALA A 86 47.98 10.56 21.64
CA ALA A 86 46.75 11.21 21.16
C ALA A 86 46.35 10.81 19.73
N LEU A 87 47.31 10.59 18.81
CA LEU A 87 47.02 10.23 17.41
C LEU A 87 46.33 8.86 17.25
N PRO A 88 46.78 7.77 17.90
CA PRO A 88 46.10 6.47 17.82
C PRO A 88 44.68 6.55 18.39
N GLY A 89 44.50 7.28 19.50
CA GLY A 89 43.21 7.52 20.14
C GLY A 89 42.26 8.34 19.26
N PHE A 90 42.76 9.36 18.56
CA PHE A 90 41.95 10.20 17.67
C PHE A 90 41.52 9.44 16.41
N CYS A 91 42.44 8.74 15.76
CA CYS A 91 42.15 7.92 14.58
C CYS A 91 41.18 6.77 14.89
N THR A 92 41.36 6.07 16.02
CA THR A 92 40.44 5.00 16.44
C THR A 92 39.05 5.54 16.79
N LYS A 93 38.95 6.68 17.48
CA LYS A 93 37.67 7.36 17.74
C LYS A 93 36.96 7.78 16.45
N MET A 94 37.70 8.32 15.48
CA MET A 94 37.15 8.70 14.17
C MET A 94 36.66 7.48 13.38
N VAL A 95 37.44 6.39 13.34
CA VAL A 95 37.05 5.12 12.71
C VAL A 95 35.83 4.51 13.39
N MET A 96 35.78 4.50 14.73
CA MET A 96 34.62 4.05 15.51
C MET A 96 33.37 4.89 15.18
N LYS A 97 33.50 6.22 15.12
CA LYS A 97 32.40 7.15 14.78
C LYS A 97 31.88 6.91 13.36
N LEU A 98 32.77 6.71 12.39
CA LEU A 98 32.43 6.35 11.00
C LEU A 98 31.73 4.99 10.91
N LYS A 99 32.22 3.97 11.62
CA LYS A 99 31.57 2.65 11.70
C LYS A 99 30.17 2.76 12.30
N ARG A 100 30.01 3.52 13.39
CA ARG A 100 28.72 3.75 14.06
C ARG A 100 27.73 4.47 13.14
N LEU A 101 28.14 5.54 12.46
CA LEU A 101 27.31 6.25 11.48
C LEU A 101 26.89 5.34 10.32
N ARG A 102 27.81 4.51 9.81
CA ARG A 102 27.51 3.56 8.73
C ARG A 102 26.55 2.45 9.19
N ALA A 103 26.72 1.94 10.41
CA ALA A 103 25.83 0.97 11.02
C ALA A 103 24.42 1.57 11.20
N PHE A 104 24.33 2.76 11.79
CA PHE A 104 23.08 3.50 11.94
C PHE A 104 22.37 3.70 10.59
N ARG A 105 23.08 4.18 9.57
CA ARG A 105 22.52 4.35 8.21
C ARG A 105 22.07 3.03 7.58
N THR A 106 22.79 1.94 7.81
CA THR A 106 22.40 0.61 7.30
C THR A 106 21.11 0.15 7.98
N ASN A 107 21.04 0.24 9.31
CA ASN A 107 19.88 -0.15 10.08
C ASN A 107 18.65 0.68 9.69
N PHE A 108 18.81 2.01 9.59
CA PHE A 108 17.76 2.90 9.12
C PHE A 108 17.25 2.53 7.72
N LEU A 109 18.13 2.25 6.76
CA LEU A 109 17.72 1.83 5.42
C LEU A 109 17.01 0.48 5.41
N ASN A 110 17.41 -0.45 6.29
CA ASN A 110 16.75 -1.74 6.42
C ASN A 110 15.34 -1.59 7.02
N THR A 111 15.19 -0.80 8.08
CA THR A 111 13.88 -0.45 8.66
C THR A 111 12.98 0.22 7.63
N LEU A 112 13.50 1.22 6.91
CA LEU A 112 12.76 1.90 5.84
C LEU A 112 12.37 0.93 4.70
N SER A 113 13.24 -0.03 4.37
CA SER A 113 12.93 -1.06 3.38
C SER A 113 11.79 -1.96 3.85
N ALA A 114 11.76 -2.35 5.12
CA ALA A 114 10.70 -3.16 5.70
C ALA A 114 9.36 -2.40 5.73
N GLN A 115 9.38 -1.12 6.12
CA GLN A 115 8.20 -0.26 6.11
C GLN A 115 7.64 -0.05 4.69
N LEU A 116 8.51 0.20 3.70
CA LEU A 116 8.07 0.34 2.31
C LEU A 116 7.51 -0.96 1.73
N ASP A 117 8.03 -2.10 2.17
CA ASP A 117 7.56 -3.42 1.77
C ASP A 117 6.19 -3.74 2.39
N ALA A 118 5.99 -3.43 3.67
CA ALA A 118 4.70 -3.51 4.33
C ALA A 118 3.66 -2.60 3.65
N ALA A 119 4.02 -1.32 3.42
CA ALA A 119 3.14 -0.38 2.73
C ALA A 119 2.80 -0.80 1.29
N ALA A 120 3.75 -1.39 0.56
CA ALA A 120 3.50 -1.89 -0.80
C ALA A 120 2.56 -3.10 -0.81
N ARG A 121 2.67 -3.99 0.20
CA ARG A 121 1.74 -5.11 0.40
C ARG A 121 0.33 -4.61 0.75
N ALA A 122 0.21 -3.70 1.71
CA ALA A 122 -1.09 -3.12 2.08
C ALA A 122 -1.75 -2.43 0.88
N ALA A 123 -1.00 -1.61 0.13
CA ALA A 123 -1.51 -0.98 -1.08
C ALA A 123 -1.96 -2.00 -2.15
N TYR A 124 -1.27 -3.13 -2.30
CA TYR A 124 -1.69 -4.21 -3.22
C TYR A 124 -3.03 -4.83 -2.82
N ILE A 125 -3.20 -5.13 -1.53
CA ILE A 125 -4.43 -5.71 -0.97
C ILE A 125 -5.59 -4.75 -1.21
N LEU A 126 -5.43 -3.48 -0.84
CA LEU A 126 -6.45 -2.45 -1.03
C LEU A 126 -6.87 -2.31 -2.50
N ILE A 127 -5.91 -2.28 -3.44
CA ILE A 127 -6.21 -2.21 -4.88
C ILE A 127 -7.11 -3.37 -5.33
N ARG A 128 -6.81 -4.59 -4.87
CA ARG A 128 -7.59 -5.79 -5.22
C ARG A 128 -8.99 -5.70 -4.61
N ASP A 129 -9.08 -5.32 -3.35
CA ASP A 129 -10.35 -5.25 -2.65
C ASP A 129 -11.25 -4.17 -3.28
N PHE A 130 -10.71 -2.99 -3.63
CA PHE A 130 -11.45 -1.96 -4.38
C PHE A 130 -11.91 -2.41 -5.76
N HIS A 131 -11.13 -3.24 -6.46
CA HIS A 131 -11.55 -3.81 -7.75
C HIS A 131 -12.74 -4.76 -7.57
N THR A 132 -12.73 -5.60 -6.53
CA THR A 132 -13.86 -6.48 -6.22
C THR A 132 -15.10 -5.68 -5.80
N MET A 133 -14.95 -4.71 -4.89
CA MET A 133 -16.03 -3.82 -4.46
C MET A 133 -16.65 -3.08 -5.65
N SER A 134 -15.84 -2.54 -6.56
CA SER A 134 -16.32 -1.86 -7.77
C SER A 134 -17.20 -2.77 -8.63
N ARG A 135 -16.79 -4.04 -8.82
CA ARG A 135 -17.58 -5.02 -9.57
C ARG A 135 -18.89 -5.38 -8.88
N LEU A 136 -18.88 -5.54 -7.55
CA LEU A 136 -20.08 -5.85 -6.77
C LEU A 136 -21.07 -4.68 -6.78
N VAL A 137 -20.59 -3.46 -6.58
CA VAL A 137 -21.43 -2.25 -6.64
C VAL A 137 -22.07 -2.09 -8.02
N ILE A 138 -21.33 -2.33 -9.11
CA ILE A 138 -21.90 -2.30 -10.47
C ILE A 138 -23.01 -3.34 -10.61
N ARG A 139 -22.77 -4.59 -10.21
CA ARG A 139 -23.76 -5.67 -10.32
C ARG A 139 -25.03 -5.39 -9.52
N LEU A 140 -24.88 -4.99 -8.27
CA LEU A 140 -26.00 -4.64 -7.40
C LEU A 140 -26.76 -3.42 -7.94
N HIS A 141 -26.05 -2.42 -8.47
CA HIS A 141 -26.66 -1.25 -9.08
C HIS A 141 -27.50 -1.67 -10.30
N ASP A 142 -26.94 -2.48 -11.19
CA ASP A 142 -27.61 -2.97 -12.40
C ASP A 142 -28.84 -3.83 -12.04
N GLU A 143 -28.75 -4.66 -11.00
CA GLU A 143 -29.87 -5.46 -10.51
C GLU A 143 -31.00 -4.61 -9.92
N ILE A 144 -30.66 -3.56 -9.15
CA ILE A 144 -31.66 -2.59 -8.64
C ILE A 144 -32.34 -1.86 -9.80
N GLU A 145 -31.58 -1.36 -10.77
CA GLU A 145 -32.15 -0.64 -11.92
C GLU A 145 -32.98 -1.55 -12.82
N HIS A 146 -32.56 -2.80 -13.01
CA HIS A 146 -33.36 -3.82 -13.70
C HIS A 146 -34.70 -4.05 -12.99
N ASN A 147 -34.67 -4.30 -11.67
CA ASN A 147 -35.88 -4.52 -10.88
C ASN A 147 -36.82 -3.30 -10.93
N ARG A 148 -36.27 -2.07 -10.89
CA ARG A 148 -37.05 -0.83 -11.07
C ARG A 148 -37.71 -0.76 -12.44
N ALA A 149 -36.98 -1.09 -13.51
CA ALA A 149 -37.53 -1.10 -14.86
C ALA A 149 -38.68 -2.10 -15.00
N VAL A 150 -38.53 -3.31 -14.45
CA VAL A 150 -39.56 -4.36 -14.45
C VAL A 150 -40.80 -3.91 -13.68
N ILE A 151 -40.64 -3.34 -12.48
CA ILE A 151 -41.77 -2.79 -11.69
C ILE A 151 -42.50 -1.69 -12.46
N LYS A 152 -41.76 -0.79 -13.12
CA LYS A 152 -42.35 0.31 -13.91
C LYS A 152 -43.17 -0.21 -15.11
N ILE A 153 -42.71 -1.26 -15.78
CA ILE A 153 -43.46 -1.93 -16.84
C ILE A 153 -44.74 -2.57 -16.29
N CYS A 154 -44.65 -3.25 -15.14
CA CYS A 154 -45.81 -3.87 -14.48
C CYS A 154 -46.91 -2.84 -14.12
N LEU A 155 -46.51 -1.73 -13.50
CA LEU A 155 -47.42 -0.64 -13.13
C LEU A 155 -48.13 -0.02 -14.33
N ARG A 156 -47.50 -0.03 -15.51
CA ARG A 156 -48.10 0.43 -16.77
C ARG A 156 -49.08 -0.59 -17.36
N ASN A 157 -48.77 -1.88 -17.29
CA ASN A 157 -49.53 -2.91 -18.00
C ASN A 157 -50.73 -3.49 -17.23
N ARG A 158 -50.88 -3.27 -15.91
CA ARG A 158 -52.04 -3.63 -15.03
C ARG A 158 -52.64 -5.05 -15.15
N GLU A 159 -52.07 -5.95 -15.95
CA GLU A 159 -52.50 -7.35 -16.08
C GLU A 159 -52.02 -8.19 -14.89
N ARG A 160 -52.95 -8.94 -14.28
CA ARG A 160 -52.67 -9.78 -13.11
C ARG A 160 -51.69 -10.92 -13.41
N HIS A 161 -51.73 -11.46 -14.63
CA HIS A 161 -50.84 -12.57 -15.04
C HIS A 161 -49.38 -12.11 -15.13
N THR A 162 -49.14 -10.91 -15.66
CA THR A 162 -47.82 -10.28 -15.75
C THR A 162 -47.25 -9.94 -14.37
N LEU A 163 -48.10 -9.58 -13.40
CA LEU A 163 -47.70 -9.31 -12.02
C LEU A 163 -47.12 -10.56 -11.32
N GLN A 164 -47.71 -11.73 -11.56
CA GLN A 164 -47.31 -12.97 -10.88
C GLN A 164 -45.97 -13.52 -11.42
N GLU A 165 -45.73 -13.42 -12.73
CA GLU A 165 -44.46 -13.76 -13.38
C GLU A 165 -43.32 -12.86 -12.85
N ILE A 166 -43.58 -11.55 -12.75
CA ILE A 166 -42.61 -10.55 -12.26
C ILE A 166 -42.28 -10.77 -10.79
N LEU A 167 -43.27 -11.07 -9.94
CA LEU A 167 -43.03 -11.38 -8.53
C LEU A 167 -42.19 -12.65 -8.35
N ARG A 168 -42.31 -13.62 -9.27
CA ARG A 168 -41.49 -14.83 -9.27
C ARG A 168 -40.05 -14.49 -9.67
N GLU A 169 -39.83 -13.71 -10.73
CA GLU A 169 -38.48 -13.26 -11.12
C GLU A 169 -37.78 -12.46 -10.02
N LEU A 170 -38.48 -11.49 -9.42
CA LEU A 170 -37.94 -10.69 -8.30
C LEU A 170 -37.57 -11.55 -7.08
N ARG A 171 -38.32 -12.62 -6.82
CA ARG A 171 -38.02 -13.56 -5.72
C ARG A 171 -36.81 -14.43 -6.04
N LEU A 172 -36.65 -14.84 -7.30
CA LEU A 172 -35.51 -15.63 -7.76
C LEU A 172 -34.22 -14.80 -7.75
N SER A 173 -34.28 -13.53 -8.18
CA SER A 173 -33.12 -12.63 -8.18
C SER A 173 -32.69 -12.22 -6.77
N ARG A 174 -33.64 -12.08 -5.82
CA ARG A 174 -33.38 -11.71 -4.43
C ARG A 174 -32.29 -12.54 -3.74
N GLY A 175 -32.21 -13.84 -4.02
CA GLY A 175 -31.20 -14.72 -3.41
C GLY A 175 -29.77 -14.29 -3.78
N GLY A 176 -29.51 -14.12 -5.09
CA GLY A 176 -28.21 -13.67 -5.59
C GLY A 176 -27.88 -12.23 -5.18
N PHE A 177 -28.89 -11.36 -5.12
CA PHE A 177 -28.73 -9.99 -4.63
C PHE A 177 -28.24 -9.92 -3.18
N VAL A 178 -28.85 -10.69 -2.28
CA VAL A 178 -28.46 -10.73 -0.86
C VAL A 178 -27.06 -11.30 -0.70
N GLU A 179 -26.71 -12.33 -1.48
CA GLU A 179 -25.36 -12.89 -1.46
C GLU A 179 -24.30 -11.89 -1.92
N GLN A 180 -24.56 -11.15 -3.00
CA GLN A 180 -23.69 -10.07 -3.47
C GLN A 180 -23.57 -8.90 -2.47
N LEU A 181 -24.65 -8.59 -1.74
CA LEU A 181 -24.61 -7.58 -0.67
C LEU A 181 -23.73 -8.03 0.49
N ASN A 182 -23.85 -9.29 0.92
CA ASN A 182 -23.01 -9.83 1.98
C ASN A 182 -21.54 -9.86 1.55
N GLU A 183 -21.25 -10.25 0.30
CA GLU A 183 -19.89 -10.22 -0.26
C GLU A 183 -19.33 -8.77 -0.30
N LEU A 184 -20.17 -7.79 -0.63
CA LEU A 184 -19.78 -6.39 -0.63
C LEU A 184 -19.46 -5.90 0.79
N GLU A 185 -20.29 -6.25 1.78
CA GLU A 185 -20.06 -5.91 3.19
C GLU A 185 -18.74 -6.50 3.71
N GLU A 186 -18.47 -7.77 3.40
CA GLU A 186 -17.23 -8.45 3.78
C GLU A 186 -16.01 -7.73 3.19
N HIS A 187 -16.05 -7.39 1.89
CA HIS A 187 -14.93 -6.68 1.26
C HIS A 187 -14.74 -5.26 1.79
N VAL A 188 -15.81 -4.56 2.17
CA VAL A 188 -15.72 -3.27 2.85
C VAL A 188 -14.99 -3.43 4.19
N TYR A 189 -15.34 -4.45 4.99
CA TYR A 189 -14.71 -4.72 6.28
C TYR A 189 -13.22 -5.07 6.15
N LEU A 190 -12.86 -5.96 5.21
CA LEU A 190 -11.47 -6.33 4.92
C LEU A 190 -10.62 -5.12 4.49
N CYS A 191 -11.22 -4.21 3.71
CA CYS A 191 -10.57 -2.99 3.26
C CYS A 191 -10.26 -2.06 4.45
N PHE A 192 -11.22 -1.85 5.36
CA PHE A 192 -11.00 -1.08 6.59
C PHE A 192 -9.95 -1.69 7.50
N LEU A 193 -9.97 -3.01 7.69
CA LEU A 193 -8.97 -3.70 8.48
C LEU A 193 -7.56 -3.46 7.93
N THR A 194 -7.40 -3.51 6.60
CA THR A 194 -6.11 -3.27 5.93
C THR A 194 -5.62 -1.83 6.06
N ILE A 195 -6.51 -0.84 6.21
CA ILE A 195 -6.13 0.56 6.42
C ILE A 195 -5.67 0.81 7.87
N VAL A 196 -6.31 0.13 8.83
CA VAL A 196 -6.07 0.34 10.27
C VAL A 196 -4.85 -0.44 10.80
N THR A 197 -4.44 -1.50 10.10
CA THR A 197 -3.33 -2.40 10.51
C THR A 197 -1.99 -2.00 9.89
#